data_AF-H3NBU0-F1
#
_entry.id   AF-H3NBU0-F1
#
_cell.length_a   1.000
_cell.length_b   1.000
_cell.length_c   1.000
_cell.angle_alpha   90.00
_cell.angle_beta   90.00
_cell.angle_gamma   90.00
#
_symmetry.space_group_name_H-M   'P 1'
#
loop_
_entity.id
_entity.type
_entity.pdbx_description
1 polymer ?
#
loop_
_entity_poly.entity_id
_entity_poly.type
_entity_poly.pdbx_seq_one_letter_code
_entity_poly.pdbx_strand_id
1 'polypeptide(L)'
;MTVGLAIATMVGAAMFPLFIRLVWGELVEDFGPIGGWMAAAFIVGTLWSINHGLETPMIHQTGAWVDMAVAAGVGIYTAELIRGKLCKESLSRVCAAIVGGILAGLVLSFFL
;
A
#
# COMPACT_ATOMS: atom_id res chain seq x y z
N MET A 1 -1.20 2.16 23.29
CA MET A 1 -1.79 2.99 22.21
C MET A 1 -2.95 3.79 22.78
N THR A 2 -3.04 5.09 22.51
CA THR A 2 -4.21 5.91 22.89
C THR A 2 -5.37 5.68 21.91
N VAL A 3 -6.61 6.01 22.29
CA VAL A 3 -7.77 5.92 21.38
C VAL A 3 -7.56 6.79 20.14
N GLY A 4 -7.00 8.00 20.29
CA GLY A 4 -6.69 8.88 19.16
C GLY A 4 -5.70 8.24 18.18
N LEU A 5 -4.63 7.62 18.68
CA LEU A 5 -3.66 6.93 17.82
C LEU A 5 -4.26 5.67 17.16
N ALA A 6 -5.19 4.98 17.84
CA ALA A 6 -5.91 3.85 17.24
C ALA A 6 -6.74 4.31 16.03
N ILE A 7 -7.49 5.41 16.17
CA ILE A 7 -8.27 5.99 15.07
C ILE A 7 -7.34 6.46 13.95
N ALA A 8 -6.28 7.19 14.27
CA ALA A 8 -5.29 7.64 13.29
C ALA A 8 -4.67 6.47 12.52
N THR A 9 -4.38 5.36 13.20
CA THR A 9 -3.83 4.14 12.57
C THR A 9 -4.81 3.56 11.57
N MET A 10 -6.08 3.45 11.93
CA MET A 10 -7.12 2.95 11.02
C MET A 10 -7.29 3.83 9.79
N VAL A 11 -7.29 5.16 9.98
CA VAL A 11 -7.39 6.13 8.87
C VAL A 11 -6.15 6.04 7.98
N GLY A 12 -4.95 6.09 8.56
CA GLY A 12 -3.69 6.04 7.83
C GLY A 12 -3.52 4.76 7.00
N ALA A 13 -3.91 3.61 7.57
CA ALA A 13 -3.93 2.34 6.87
C ALA A 13 -4.94 2.30 5.71
N ALA A 14 -6.12 2.92 5.86
CA ALA A 14 -7.13 2.97 4.82
C ALA A 14 -6.80 3.95 3.68
N MET A 15 -6.07 5.04 3.98
CA MET A 15 -5.71 6.05 2.98
C MET A 15 -4.95 5.44 1.79
N PHE A 16 -3.97 4.59 2.05
CA PHE A 16 -3.13 4.04 0.98
C PHE A 16 -3.89 3.27 -0.11
N PRO A 17 -4.65 2.19 0.20
CA PRO A 17 -5.46 1.53 -0.82
C PRO A 17 -6.50 2.45 -1.47
N LEU A 18 -7.06 3.43 -0.75
CA LEU A 18 -8.02 4.37 -1.33
C LEU A 18 -7.39 5.27 -2.39
N PHE A 19 -6.24 5.89 -2.09
CA PHE A 19 -5.55 6.75 -3.05
C PHE A 19 -5.04 5.97 -4.27
N ILE A 20 -4.56 4.73 -4.09
CA ILE A 20 -4.21 3.88 -5.23
C ILE A 20 -5.43 3.71 -6.16
N ARG A 21 -6.60 3.40 -5.60
CA ARG A 21 -7.81 3.15 -6.42
C ARG A 21 -8.40 4.39 -7.07
N LEU A 22 -8.25 5.56 -6.45
CA LEU A 22 -8.83 6.81 -6.93
C LEU A 22 -7.92 7.55 -7.91
N VAL A 23 -6.60 7.43 -7.77
CA VAL A 23 -5.64 8.32 -8.44
C VAL A 23 -4.66 7.57 -9.34
N TRP A 24 -4.22 6.36 -8.97
CA TRP A 24 -3.16 5.69 -9.72
C TRP A 24 -3.58 5.39 -11.17
N GLY A 25 -4.79 4.87 -11.36
CA GLY A 25 -5.32 4.52 -12.69
C GLY A 25 -5.33 5.73 -13.63
N GLU A 26 -5.91 6.84 -13.18
CA GLU A 26 -6.00 8.11 -13.92
C GLU A 26 -4.61 8.64 -14.30
N LEU A 27 -3.65 8.61 -13.36
CA LEU A 27 -2.27 9.05 -13.66
C LEU A 27 -1.64 8.21 -14.78
N VAL A 28 -1.85 6.90 -14.78
CA VAL A 28 -1.32 6.01 -15.83
C VAL A 28 -2.06 6.21 -17.15
N GLU A 29 -3.35 6.49 -17.12
CA GLU A 29 -4.15 6.76 -18.32
C GLU A 29 -3.70 8.06 -19.00
N ASP A 30 -3.51 9.14 -18.23
CA ASP A 30 -3.14 10.46 -18.73
C ASP A 30 -1.67 10.55 -19.16
N PHE A 31 -0.75 9.93 -18.40
CA PHE A 31 0.70 10.11 -18.56
C PHE A 31 1.44 8.84 -18.98
N GLY A 32 0.71 7.74 -19.27
CA GLY A 32 1.30 6.47 -19.66
C GLY A 32 2.19 5.86 -18.56
N PRO A 33 3.29 5.16 -18.92
CA PRO A 33 4.19 4.55 -17.94
C PRO A 33 4.78 5.53 -16.92
N ILE A 34 5.03 6.79 -17.31
CA ILE A 34 5.51 7.84 -16.39
C ILE A 34 4.48 8.13 -15.31
N GLY A 35 3.19 8.04 -15.62
CA GLY A 35 2.11 8.13 -14.65
C GLY A 35 2.24 7.12 -13.50
N GLY A 36 2.74 5.91 -13.78
CA GLY A 36 3.03 4.91 -12.75
C GLY A 36 4.16 5.34 -11.81
N TRP A 37 5.20 5.96 -12.35
CA TRP A 37 6.29 6.54 -11.56
C TRP A 37 5.84 7.74 -10.73
N MET A 38 4.99 8.59 -11.30
CA MET A 38 4.37 9.71 -10.59
C MET A 38 3.49 9.21 -9.45
N ALA A 39 2.66 8.19 -9.69
CA ALA A 39 1.84 7.56 -8.67
C ALA A 39 2.70 6.95 -7.57
N ALA A 40 3.79 6.26 -7.91
CA ALA A 40 4.73 5.75 -6.93
C ALA A 40 5.33 6.87 -6.06
N ALA A 41 5.82 7.96 -6.67
CA ALA A 41 6.41 9.07 -5.93
C ALA A 41 5.39 9.81 -5.05
N PHE A 42 4.26 10.22 -5.64
CA PHE A 42 3.29 11.08 -4.95
C PHE A 42 2.34 10.31 -4.05
N ILE A 43 1.84 9.14 -4.44
CA ILE A 43 0.92 8.37 -3.59
C ILE A 43 1.72 7.62 -2.53
N VAL A 44 2.69 6.78 -2.93
CA VAL A 44 3.43 5.95 -1.97
C VAL A 44 4.32 6.82 -1.09
N GLY A 45 5.07 7.77 -1.67
CA GLY A 45 5.97 8.64 -0.92
C GLY A 45 5.23 9.51 0.10
N THR A 46 4.20 10.25 -0.31
CA THR A 46 3.46 11.12 0.63
C THR A 46 2.77 10.33 1.73
N LEU A 47 2.13 9.20 1.39
CA LEU A 47 1.45 8.40 2.41
C LEU A 47 2.42 7.68 3.33
N TRP A 48 3.59 7.28 2.84
CA TRP A 48 4.67 6.78 3.70
C TRP A 48 5.15 7.86 4.66
N SER A 49 5.35 9.10 4.20
CA SER A 49 5.74 10.21 5.07
C SER A 49 4.70 10.42 6.18
N ILE A 50 3.41 10.48 5.85
CA ILE A 50 2.34 10.68 6.83
C ILE A 50 2.21 9.48 7.80
N ASN A 51 2.31 8.26 7.28
CA ASN A 51 2.09 7.05 8.06
C ASN A 51 3.31 6.60 8.87
N HIS A 52 4.53 6.96 8.46
CA HIS A 52 5.78 6.48 9.07
C HIS A 52 6.84 7.58 9.26
N GLY A 53 7.00 8.48 8.29
CA GLY A 53 8.12 9.41 8.23
C GLY A 53 8.02 10.68 9.09
N LEU A 54 6.83 11.06 9.55
CA LEU A 54 6.64 12.21 10.46
C LEU A 54 7.10 11.90 11.88
N GLU A 55 7.44 12.93 12.66
CA GLU A 55 7.75 12.80 14.10
C GLU A 55 6.59 12.20 14.89
N THR A 56 5.35 12.53 14.50
CA THR A 56 4.11 11.96 15.03
C THR A 56 3.35 11.25 13.90
N PRO A 57 3.72 10.00 13.57
CA PRO A 57 3.11 9.28 12.46
C PRO A 57 1.67 8.88 12.76
N MET A 58 0.85 8.74 11.71
CA MET A 58 -0.54 8.29 11.86
C MET A 58 -0.65 6.82 12.29
N ILE A 59 0.26 5.96 11.81
CA ILE A 59 0.27 4.55 12.16
C ILE A 59 1.12 4.32 13.42
N HIS A 60 0.60 3.52 14.34
CA HIS A 60 1.37 3.02 15.46
C HIS A 60 2.48 2.07 14.96
N GLN A 61 3.75 2.46 15.14
CA GLN A 61 4.91 1.78 14.57
C GLN A 61 5.31 0.50 15.33
N THR A 62 4.54 -0.58 15.20
CA THR A 62 4.85 -1.85 15.86
C THR A 62 4.50 -3.08 15.01
N GLY A 63 5.45 -4.00 14.87
CA GLY A 63 5.28 -5.29 14.18
C GLY A 63 5.00 -5.17 12.69
N ALA A 64 4.46 -6.23 12.09
CA ALA A 64 4.21 -6.34 10.65
C ALA A 64 3.01 -5.50 10.15
N TRP A 65 2.15 -5.03 11.06
CA TRP A 65 0.92 -4.29 10.71
C TRP A 65 1.17 -2.86 10.24
N VAL A 66 2.42 -2.42 10.27
CA VAL A 66 2.87 -1.14 9.72
C VAL A 66 3.07 -1.20 8.21
N ASP A 67 3.08 -2.39 7.59
CA ASP A 67 3.40 -2.55 6.19
C ASP A 67 2.27 -2.02 5.28
N MET A 68 2.55 -0.90 4.60
CA MET A 68 1.64 -0.29 3.64
C MET A 68 1.35 -1.21 2.43
N ALA A 69 2.27 -2.09 2.03
CA ALA A 69 2.01 -3.05 0.96
C ALA A 69 0.93 -4.07 1.36
N VAL A 70 0.92 -4.50 2.62
CA VAL A 70 -0.17 -5.34 3.16
C VAL A 70 -1.49 -4.57 3.17
N ALA A 71 -1.49 -3.30 3.59
CA ALA A 71 -2.69 -2.45 3.57
C ALA A 71 -3.24 -2.27 2.14
N ALA A 72 -2.37 -2.00 1.16
CA ALA A 72 -2.75 -1.92 -0.26
C ALA A 72 -3.33 -3.24 -0.76
N GLY A 73 -2.65 -4.36 -0.49
CA GLY A 73 -3.09 -5.70 -0.89
C GLY A 73 -4.48 -6.03 -0.35
N VAL A 74 -4.68 -5.88 0.97
CA VAL A 74 -5.98 -6.13 1.60
C VAL A 74 -7.05 -5.18 1.06
N GLY A 75 -6.80 -3.87 1.05
CA GLY A 75 -7.80 -2.89 0.64
C GLY A 75 -8.24 -3.03 -0.82
N ILE A 76 -7.30 -3.25 -1.74
CA ILE A 76 -7.60 -3.47 -3.16
C ILE A 76 -8.31 -4.81 -3.35
N TYR A 77 -7.82 -5.88 -2.72
CA TYR A 77 -8.42 -7.22 -2.87
C TYR A 77 -9.84 -7.26 -2.31
N THR A 78 -10.08 -6.73 -1.11
CA THR A 78 -11.41 -6.61 -0.52
C THR A 78 -12.34 -5.79 -1.40
N ALA A 79 -11.85 -4.70 -2.00
CA ALA A 79 -12.68 -3.89 -2.87
C ALA A 79 -13.06 -4.59 -4.19
N GLU A 80 -12.16 -5.36 -4.78
CA GLU A 80 -12.47 -6.15 -5.97
C GLU A 80 -13.34 -7.37 -5.66
N LEU A 81 -13.21 -7.96 -4.46
CA LEU A 81 -14.14 -8.97 -3.95
C LEU A 81 -15.57 -8.43 -3.85
N ILE A 82 -15.75 -7.27 -3.23
CA ILE A 82 -17.06 -6.62 -3.07
C ILE A 82 -17.69 -6.28 -4.44
N ARG A 83 -16.86 -5.92 -5.43
CA ARG A 83 -17.33 -5.62 -6.80
C ARG A 83 -17.57 -6.88 -7.65
N GLY A 84 -17.29 -8.08 -7.13
CA GLY A 84 -17.39 -9.33 -7.90
C GLY A 84 -16.39 -9.40 -9.06
N LYS A 85 -15.24 -8.72 -8.95
CA LYS A 85 -14.23 -8.59 -10.02
C LYS A 85 -13.00 -9.47 -9.83
N LEU A 86 -12.97 -10.29 -8.79
CA LEU A 86 -11.90 -11.27 -8.62
C LEU A 86 -11.99 -12.34 -9.71
N CYS A 87 -10.86 -12.66 -10.30
CA CYS A 87 -10.71 -13.66 -11.34
C CYS A 87 -9.61 -14.66 -10.99
N LYS A 88 -9.44 -15.70 -11.80
CA LYS A 88 -8.41 -16.73 -11.58
C LYS A 88 -7.00 -16.11 -11.56
N GLU A 89 -6.79 -15.08 -12.35
CA GLU A 89 -5.54 -14.33 -12.43
C GLU A 89 -5.28 -13.48 -11.17
N SER A 90 -6.32 -13.13 -10.39
CA SER A 90 -6.14 -12.40 -9.13
C SER A 90 -5.26 -13.19 -8.16
N LEU A 91 -5.44 -14.51 -8.07
CA LEU A 91 -4.62 -15.37 -7.22
C LEU A 91 -3.16 -15.39 -7.70
N SER A 92 -2.93 -15.52 -9.01
CA SER A 92 -1.58 -15.48 -9.58
C SER A 92 -0.86 -14.15 -9.30
N ARG A 93 -1.58 -13.03 -9.34
CA ARG A 93 -1.03 -11.71 -8.99
C ARG A 93 -0.66 -11.60 -7.51
N VAL A 94 -1.49 -12.14 -6.62
CA VAL A 94 -1.18 -12.21 -5.18
C VAL A 94 0.04 -13.08 -4.92
N CYS A 95 0.14 -14.25 -5.54
CA CYS A 95 1.33 -15.10 -5.46
C CYS A 95 2.59 -14.38 -5.95
N ALA A 96 2.51 -13.68 -7.09
CA ALA A 96 3.63 -12.91 -7.61
C ALA A 96 4.07 -11.79 -6.65
N ALA A 97 3.11 -11.09 -6.02
CA ALA A 97 3.41 -10.08 -5.02
C ALA A 97 4.11 -10.66 -3.77
N ILE A 98 3.67 -11.82 -3.29
CA ILE A 98 4.30 -12.53 -2.17
C ILE A 98 5.74 -12.92 -2.52
N VAL A 99 5.96 -13.52 -3.69
CA VAL A 99 7.30 -13.90 -4.15
C VAL A 99 8.19 -12.66 -4.29
N GLY A 100 7.68 -11.59 -4.89
CA GLY A 100 8.41 -10.32 -4.99
C GLY A 100 8.80 -9.74 -3.62
N GLY A 101 7.89 -9.78 -2.65
CA GLY A 101 8.15 -9.34 -1.28
C GLY A 101 9.22 -10.18 -0.58
N ILE A 102 9.19 -11.50 -0.73
CA ILE A 102 10.23 -12.40 -0.19
C ILE A 102 11.60 -12.10 -0.81
N LEU A 103 11.65 -11.92 -2.14
CA LEU A 103 12.89 -11.59 -2.84
C LEU A 103 13.43 -10.21 -2.43
N ALA A 104 12.57 -9.21 -2.27
CA ALA A 104 12.96 -7.90 -1.77
C ALA A 104 13.52 -8.01 -0.34
N GLY A 105 12.84 -8.75 0.55
CA GLY A 105 13.34 -9.02 1.90
C GLY A 105 14.70 -9.73 1.92
N LEU A 106 14.92 -10.70 1.02
CA LEU A 106 16.22 -11.36 0.86
C LEU A 106 17.30 -10.36 0.43
N VAL A 107 17.02 -9.48 -0.55
CA VAL A 107 17.98 -8.45 -0.96
C VAL A 107 18.33 -7.52 0.20
N LEU A 108 17.32 -7.08 0.96
CA LEU A 108 17.53 -6.25 2.14
C LEU A 108 18.38 -6.94 3.21
N SER A 109 18.23 -8.25 3.39
CA SER A 109 19.01 -9.03 4.37
C SER A 109 20.52 -9.06 4.14
N PHE A 110 20.98 -8.62 2.96
CA PHE A 110 22.41 -8.51 2.68
C PHE A 110 23.06 -7.24 3.23
N PHE A 111 22.29 -6.24 3.67
CA PHE A 111 22.84 -4.96 4.13
C PHE A 111 22.08 -4.27 5.27
N LEU A 112 20.91 -4.78 5.68
CA LEU A 112 20.20 -4.37 6.90
C LEU A 112 20.45 -5.40 8.01
#